data_AF-A0A1W5D707-F1
#
_entry.id   AF-A0A1W5D707-F1
#
_cell.length_a   1.000
_cell.length_b   1.000
_cell.length_c   1.000
_cell.angle_alpha   90.00
_cell.angle_beta   90.00
_cell.angle_gamma   90.00
#
_symmetry.space_group_name_H-M   'P 1'
#
loop_
_entity.id
_entity.type
_entity.pdbx_description
1 polymer ?
#
loop_
_entity_poly.entity_id
_entity_poly.type
_entity_poly.pdbx_seq_one_letter_code
_entity_poly.pdbx_strand_id
1 'polypeptide(L)'
;MHHDLPLTIVQAKEQLRPDATAVYVAAHQAPGAIEEAIEAEIPLIVAVAEHIPVHDLLRIHSILRTQSKSRLVGANAPGIISPIGRCRIGFQPLPTFSAGSVGIVAKSGTLSYETVASTTRAGVGQSLVIGMGGDVLAGTNFVDALKVFEHDEDTKGIIIVGEIGGRAEEEAAEWIKGYRRRATNPKYVASFHEYEPY
;
A
#
# COMPACT_ATOMS: atom_id res chain seq x y z
N MET A 1 15.44 -20.48 7.56
CA MET A 1 16.90 -20.29 7.44
C MET A 1 17.16 -18.91 8.05
N HIS A 2 17.63 -18.85 9.30
CA HIS A 2 18.04 -17.58 9.91
C HIS A 2 19.51 -17.36 9.51
N HIS A 3 19.79 -16.28 8.79
CA HIS A 3 21.16 -15.90 8.44
C HIS A 3 21.67 -14.94 9.52
N ASP A 4 22.70 -15.37 10.26
CA ASP A 4 23.25 -14.68 11.45
C ASP A 4 24.27 -13.56 11.13
N LEU A 5 24.29 -13.03 9.90
CA LEU A 5 25.14 -11.89 9.53
C LEU A 5 24.36 -10.89 8.65
N PRO A 6 24.55 -9.57 8.82
CA PRO A 6 23.90 -8.57 7.97
C PRO A 6 24.43 -8.70 6.54
N LEU A 7 23.54 -9.05 5.61
CA LEU A 7 23.81 -9.05 4.18
C LEU A 7 23.60 -7.65 3.61
N THR A 8 24.36 -7.26 2.58
CA THR A 8 23.97 -6.13 1.74
C THR A 8 22.70 -6.47 0.96
N ILE A 9 21.96 -5.48 0.48
CA ILE A 9 20.70 -5.74 -0.25
C ILE A 9 20.93 -6.56 -1.53
N VAL A 10 22.07 -6.36 -2.20
CA VAL A 10 22.46 -7.12 -3.39
C VAL A 10 22.69 -8.59 -3.05
N GLN A 11 23.44 -8.86 -1.97
CA GLN A 11 23.67 -10.23 -1.49
C GLN A 11 22.36 -10.90 -1.07
N ALA A 12 21.48 -10.16 -0.39
CA ALA A 12 20.16 -10.66 0.00
C ALA A 12 19.29 -11.00 -1.23
N LYS A 13 19.30 -10.15 -2.27
CA LYS A 13 18.58 -10.42 -3.53
C LYS A 13 19.06 -11.71 -4.20
N GLU A 14 20.38 -11.87 -4.36
CA GLU A 14 20.96 -13.02 -5.04
C GLU A 14 20.65 -14.34 -4.31
N GLN A 15 20.74 -14.32 -2.97
CA GLN A 15 20.57 -15.51 -2.15
C GLN A 15 19.10 -15.86 -1.91
N LEU A 16 18.27 -14.87 -1.60
CA LEU A 16 16.90 -15.08 -1.12
C LEU A 16 15.84 -14.88 -2.21
N ARG A 17 16.16 -14.10 -3.26
CA ARG A 17 15.24 -13.71 -4.35
C ARG A 17 13.89 -13.24 -3.82
N PRO A 18 13.86 -12.21 -2.94
CA PRO A 18 12.64 -11.82 -2.27
C PRO A 18 11.70 -11.09 -3.24
N ASP A 19 10.41 -11.35 -3.11
CA ASP A 19 9.36 -10.62 -3.83
C ASP A 19 9.09 -9.24 -3.23
N ALA A 20 9.51 -9.02 -1.98
CA ALA A 20 9.29 -7.77 -1.26
C ALA A 20 10.35 -7.49 -0.20
N THR A 21 10.50 -6.21 0.17
CA THR A 21 11.31 -5.75 1.30
C THR A 21 10.55 -4.71 2.13
N ALA A 22 10.98 -4.54 3.39
CA ALA A 22 10.43 -3.60 4.34
C ALA A 22 11.50 -2.64 4.83
N VAL A 23 11.21 -1.34 4.81
CA VAL A 23 12.12 -0.27 5.23
C VAL A 23 11.67 0.25 6.60
N TYR A 24 12.32 -0.25 7.66
CA TYR A 24 12.08 0.10 9.08
C TYR A 24 13.24 0.91 9.66
N VAL A 25 13.63 1.98 8.98
CA VAL A 25 14.69 2.89 9.44
C VAL A 25 14.12 4.29 9.73
N ALA A 26 14.88 5.13 10.40
CA ALA A 26 14.47 6.51 10.68
C ALA A 26 14.30 7.32 9.38
N ALA A 27 13.49 8.38 9.43
CA ALA A 27 13.14 9.21 8.27
C ALA A 27 14.35 9.69 7.44
N HIS A 28 15.45 10.07 8.10
CA HIS A 28 16.66 10.55 7.43
C HIS A 28 17.47 9.44 6.73
N GLN A 29 17.21 8.17 7.06
CA GLN A 29 17.88 7.01 6.46
C GLN A 29 16.99 6.33 5.39
N ALA A 30 15.68 6.54 5.46
CA ALA A 30 14.72 5.88 4.59
C ALA A 30 14.95 6.13 3.09
N PRO A 31 15.32 7.35 2.63
CA PRO A 31 15.57 7.58 1.21
C PRO A 31 16.66 6.67 0.63
N GLY A 32 17.83 6.61 1.29
CA GLY A 32 18.93 5.74 0.86
C GLY A 32 18.52 4.26 0.82
N ALA A 33 17.83 3.79 1.85
CA ALA A 33 17.36 2.40 1.90
C ALA A 33 16.35 2.05 0.80
N ILE A 34 15.44 3.00 0.45
CA ILE A 34 14.48 2.82 -0.64
C ILE A 34 15.21 2.79 -1.98
N GLU A 35 16.16 3.69 -2.20
CA GLU A 35 16.93 3.78 -3.44
C GLU A 35 17.78 2.54 -3.68
N GLU A 36 18.48 2.04 -2.65
CA GLU A 36 19.22 0.78 -2.70
C GLU A 36 18.31 -0.40 -3.07
N ALA A 37 17.07 -0.43 -2.56
CA ALA A 37 16.10 -1.47 -2.90
C ALA A 37 15.58 -1.35 -4.34
N ILE A 38 15.45 -0.12 -4.87
CA ILE A 38 15.09 0.11 -6.28
C ILE A 38 16.24 -0.30 -7.19
N GLU A 39 17.48 0.06 -6.86
CA GLU A 39 18.68 -0.33 -7.63
C GLU A 39 18.85 -1.86 -7.64
N ALA A 40 18.57 -2.51 -6.52
CA ALA A 40 18.50 -3.95 -6.43
C ALA A 40 17.23 -4.54 -7.09
N GLU A 41 16.38 -3.75 -7.74
CA GLU A 41 15.13 -4.20 -8.40
C GLU A 41 14.24 -5.10 -7.53
N ILE A 42 14.15 -4.82 -6.22
CA ILE A 42 13.24 -5.56 -5.35
C ILE A 42 11.80 -5.24 -5.79
N PRO A 43 10.93 -6.22 -6.10
CA PRO A 43 9.66 -5.93 -6.75
C PRO A 43 8.72 -5.04 -5.95
N LEU A 44 8.59 -5.29 -4.65
CA LEU A 44 7.79 -4.47 -3.74
C LEU A 44 8.63 -3.93 -2.59
N ILE A 45 8.57 -2.62 -2.39
CA ILE A 45 9.23 -1.92 -1.29
C ILE A 45 8.14 -1.32 -0.42
N VAL A 46 8.13 -1.61 0.87
CA VAL A 46 7.19 -1.03 1.84
C VAL A 46 7.97 -0.17 2.81
N ALA A 47 7.78 1.15 2.75
CA ALA A 47 8.41 2.10 3.63
C ALA A 47 7.40 2.67 4.62
N VAL A 48 7.75 2.65 5.90
CA VAL A 48 6.79 3.03 6.97
C VAL A 48 7.16 4.33 7.68
N ALA A 49 8.37 4.86 7.44
CA ALA A 49 8.85 6.06 8.09
C ALA A 49 8.02 7.28 7.68
N GLU A 50 7.60 8.07 8.67
CA GLU A 50 6.95 9.37 8.49
C GLU A 50 8.00 10.49 8.44
N HIS A 51 7.62 11.68 7.96
CA HIS A 51 8.44 12.89 7.95
C HIS A 51 9.70 12.79 7.07
N ILE A 52 9.66 11.96 6.02
CA ILE A 52 10.69 12.02 4.98
C ILE A 52 10.57 13.36 4.25
N PRO A 53 11.68 14.11 4.05
CA PRO A 53 11.64 15.37 3.32
C PRO A 53 11.03 15.20 1.92
N VAL A 54 10.10 16.09 1.55
CA VAL A 54 9.38 16.04 0.26
C VAL A 54 10.34 16.01 -0.94
N HIS A 55 11.49 16.70 -0.84
CA HIS A 55 12.52 16.69 -1.88
C HIS A 55 13.07 15.27 -2.14
N ASP A 56 13.25 14.47 -1.09
CA ASP A 56 13.70 13.08 -1.24
C ASP A 56 12.62 12.20 -1.85
N LEU A 57 11.36 12.38 -1.43
CA LEU A 57 10.24 11.67 -2.06
C LEU A 57 10.13 12.00 -3.55
N LEU A 58 10.25 13.28 -3.94
CA LEU A 58 10.25 13.70 -5.36
C LEU A 58 11.34 13.01 -6.17
N ARG A 59 12.55 12.89 -5.58
CA ARG A 59 13.69 12.22 -6.20
C ARG A 59 13.45 10.72 -6.36
N ILE A 60 12.95 10.04 -5.32
CA ILE A 60 12.56 8.61 -5.36
C ILE A 60 11.50 8.39 -6.44
N HIS A 61 10.46 9.22 -6.48
CA HIS A 61 9.43 9.16 -7.52
C HIS A 61 9.99 9.35 -8.93
N SER A 62 11.02 10.20 -9.10
CA SER A 62 11.72 10.35 -10.37
C SER A 62 12.45 9.08 -10.79
N ILE A 63 13.12 8.40 -9.86
CA ILE A 63 13.78 7.11 -10.11
C ILE A 63 12.74 6.02 -10.43
N LEU A 64 11.65 5.94 -9.65
CA LEU A 64 10.59 4.95 -9.90
C LEU A 64 10.01 5.07 -11.31
N ARG A 65 9.89 6.29 -11.85
CA ARG A 65 9.39 6.53 -13.22
C ARG A 65 10.33 6.09 -14.33
N THR A 66 11.61 5.84 -14.06
CA THR A 66 12.58 5.44 -15.08
C THR A 66 12.67 3.91 -15.26
N GLN A 67 11.94 3.15 -14.44
CA GLN A 67 11.99 1.70 -14.37
C GLN A 67 10.59 1.10 -14.16
N SER A 68 10.45 -0.23 -14.27
CA SER A 68 9.16 -0.93 -14.10
C SER A 68 9.22 -2.19 -13.22
N LYS A 69 10.36 -2.45 -12.58
CA LYS A 69 10.66 -3.59 -11.72
C LYS A 69 10.16 -3.42 -10.29
N SER A 70 10.34 -2.22 -9.71
CA SER A 70 10.01 -1.95 -8.31
C SER A 70 8.81 -1.02 -8.18
N ARG A 71 7.97 -1.29 -7.17
CA ARG A 71 6.90 -0.39 -6.70
C ARG A 71 7.10 -0.06 -5.22
N LEU A 72 6.66 1.13 -4.81
CA LEU A 72 6.74 1.61 -3.44
C LEU A 72 5.35 1.69 -2.81
N VAL A 73 5.15 1.13 -1.63
CA VAL A 73 4.04 1.45 -0.75
C VAL A 73 4.56 2.31 0.40
N GLY A 74 3.84 3.39 0.69
CA GLY A 74 4.30 4.47 1.56
C GLY A 74 5.10 5.55 0.80
N ALA A 75 5.95 6.34 1.44
CA ALA A 75 6.27 6.29 2.86
C ALA A 75 5.10 6.73 3.75
N ASN A 76 5.33 6.89 5.06
CA ASN A 76 4.30 7.26 6.03
C ASN A 76 3.06 6.35 5.98
N ALA A 77 3.28 5.04 5.84
CA ALA A 77 2.21 4.06 5.71
C ALA A 77 2.31 2.99 6.81
N PRO A 78 1.15 2.50 7.31
CA PRO A 78 1.15 1.33 8.20
C PRO A 78 1.59 0.04 7.48
N GLY A 79 1.61 0.06 6.14
CA GLY A 79 2.09 -1.01 5.26
C GLY A 79 0.97 -1.74 4.52
N ILE A 80 1.24 -2.98 4.11
CA ILE A 80 0.26 -3.88 3.47
C ILE A 80 0.04 -5.17 4.25
N ILE A 81 -1.15 -5.73 4.15
CA ILE A 81 -1.49 -7.00 4.79
C ILE A 81 -2.50 -7.77 3.94
N SER A 82 -2.21 -9.05 3.69
CA SER A 82 -3.15 -10.01 3.13
C SER A 82 -3.49 -11.06 4.20
N PRO A 83 -4.68 -10.99 4.81
CA PRO A 83 -5.11 -11.99 5.77
C PRO A 83 -5.30 -13.38 5.14
N ILE A 84 -5.74 -13.44 3.87
CA ILE A 84 -5.85 -14.70 3.11
C ILE A 84 -4.47 -15.32 2.91
N GLY A 85 -3.51 -14.52 2.43
CA GLY A 85 -2.13 -14.96 2.19
C GLY A 85 -1.29 -15.12 3.45
N ARG A 86 -1.85 -14.84 4.64
CA ARG A 86 -1.15 -14.85 5.94
C ARG A 86 0.16 -14.05 5.90
N CYS A 87 0.16 -12.94 5.19
CA CYS A 87 1.33 -12.11 4.96
C CYS A 87 1.07 -10.67 5.41
N ARG A 88 2.04 -10.08 6.12
CA ARG A 88 2.02 -8.68 6.55
C ARG A 88 3.40 -8.09 6.35
N ILE A 89 3.45 -6.93 5.72
CA ILE A 89 4.63 -6.07 5.69
C ILE A 89 4.19 -4.70 6.20
N GLY A 90 4.65 -4.34 7.39
CA GLY A 90 4.17 -3.17 8.10
C GLY A 90 4.02 -3.41 9.59
N PHE A 91 3.26 -2.55 10.26
CA PHE A 91 3.01 -2.62 11.71
C PHE A 91 1.53 -2.68 12.07
N GLN A 92 0.67 -3.09 11.13
CA GLN A 92 -0.78 -3.22 11.36
C GLN A 92 -1.09 -4.18 12.52
N PRO A 93 -2.05 -3.89 13.41
CA PRO A 93 -2.38 -4.74 14.56
C PRO A 93 -3.09 -6.02 14.10
N LEU A 94 -2.37 -7.15 14.04
CA LEU A 94 -2.87 -8.42 13.49
C LEU A 94 -4.23 -8.92 14.02
N PRO A 95 -4.58 -8.80 15.32
CA PRO A 95 -5.82 -9.37 15.84
C PRO A 95 -7.12 -8.80 15.27
N THR A 96 -7.10 -7.63 14.62
CA THR A 96 -8.29 -7.00 14.04
C THR A 96 -8.62 -7.51 12.63
N PHE A 97 -7.67 -8.19 11.97
CA PHE A 97 -7.80 -8.65 10.60
C PHE A 97 -8.37 -10.06 10.55
N SER A 98 -9.21 -10.30 9.55
CA SER A 98 -9.78 -11.63 9.28
C SER A 98 -9.76 -11.90 7.78
N ALA A 99 -9.51 -13.15 7.38
CA ALA A 99 -9.59 -13.54 5.98
C ALA A 99 -11.02 -13.35 5.45
N GLY A 100 -11.15 -12.75 4.28
CA GLY A 100 -12.44 -12.44 3.68
C GLY A 100 -12.29 -11.95 2.24
N SER A 101 -13.23 -11.15 1.76
CA SER A 101 -13.31 -10.81 0.32
C SER A 101 -13.26 -9.31 0.01
N VAL A 102 -13.02 -8.46 1.02
CA VAL A 102 -12.97 -7.02 0.84
C VAL A 102 -11.52 -6.53 0.71
N GLY A 103 -11.21 -5.90 -0.43
CA GLY A 103 -10.00 -5.12 -0.61
C GLY A 103 -10.16 -3.73 0.00
N ILE A 104 -9.18 -3.25 0.74
CA ILE A 104 -9.23 -1.93 1.39
C ILE A 104 -7.98 -1.13 1.00
N VAL A 105 -8.16 0.09 0.51
CA VAL A 105 -7.07 1.06 0.37
C VAL A 105 -7.37 2.29 1.19
N ALA A 106 -6.40 2.75 1.97
CA ALA A 106 -6.62 3.83 2.94
C ALA A 106 -5.42 4.77 3.04
N LYS A 107 -5.70 6.08 2.97
CA LYS A 107 -4.73 7.15 3.25
C LYS A 107 -4.51 7.29 4.76
N SER A 108 -5.60 7.43 5.51
CA SER A 108 -5.59 7.45 6.98
C SER A 108 -5.37 6.05 7.57
N GLY A 109 -4.31 5.90 8.36
CA GLY A 109 -4.02 4.65 9.07
C GLY A 109 -5.09 4.30 10.10
N THR A 110 -5.58 5.26 10.87
CA THR A 110 -6.61 5.04 11.90
C THR A 110 -7.94 4.60 11.30
N LEU A 111 -8.42 5.31 10.28
CA LEU A 111 -9.67 4.93 9.61
C LEU A 111 -9.56 3.60 8.87
N SER A 112 -8.35 3.22 8.42
CA SER A 112 -8.11 1.89 7.86
C SER A 112 -8.42 0.79 8.88
N TYR A 113 -8.01 0.96 10.14
CA TYR A 113 -8.23 -0.03 11.20
C TYR A 113 -9.69 -0.11 11.62
N GLU A 114 -10.41 1.01 11.66
CA GLU A 114 -11.85 0.98 11.93
C GLU A 114 -12.63 0.31 10.80
N THR A 115 -12.22 0.54 9.54
CA THR A 115 -12.82 -0.12 8.37
C THR A 115 -12.56 -1.62 8.40
N VAL A 116 -11.34 -2.04 8.75
CA VAL A 116 -10.97 -3.45 8.97
C VAL A 116 -11.82 -4.06 10.09
N ALA A 117 -11.93 -3.39 11.24
CA ALA A 117 -12.72 -3.89 12.35
C ALA A 117 -14.21 -4.00 11.98
N SER A 118 -14.76 -3.02 11.25
CA SER A 118 -16.14 -3.02 10.78
C SER A 118 -16.43 -4.17 9.80
N THR A 119 -15.55 -4.40 8.82
CA THR A 119 -15.70 -5.49 7.85
C THR A 119 -15.50 -6.87 8.49
N THR A 120 -14.60 -6.99 9.47
CA THR A 120 -14.44 -8.20 10.29
C THR A 120 -15.71 -8.47 11.10
N ARG A 121 -16.27 -7.47 11.81
CA ARG A 121 -17.53 -7.62 12.57
C ARG A 121 -18.73 -7.97 11.70
N ALA A 122 -18.77 -7.46 10.47
CA ALA A 122 -19.80 -7.79 9.48
C ALA A 122 -19.64 -9.19 8.87
N GLY A 123 -18.57 -9.93 9.19
CA GLY A 123 -18.32 -11.28 8.71
C GLY A 123 -17.83 -11.37 7.26
N VAL A 124 -17.47 -10.24 6.64
CA VAL A 124 -17.00 -10.21 5.25
C VAL A 124 -15.47 -10.25 5.13
N GLY A 125 -14.75 -9.89 6.19
CA GLY A 125 -13.29 -9.91 6.31
C GLY A 125 -12.56 -9.13 5.21
N GLN A 126 -11.24 -9.35 5.08
CA GLN A 126 -10.40 -8.65 4.12
C GLN A 126 -9.57 -9.61 3.26
N SER A 127 -9.44 -9.30 1.98
CA SER A 127 -8.54 -9.99 1.04
C SER A 127 -7.13 -9.41 1.10
N LEU A 128 -7.05 -8.09 0.90
CA LEU A 128 -5.83 -7.30 0.90
C LEU A 128 -6.13 -5.88 1.40
N VAL A 129 -5.32 -5.40 2.33
CA VAL A 129 -5.39 -4.03 2.86
C VAL A 129 -4.09 -3.31 2.53
N ILE A 130 -4.20 -2.17 1.85
CA ILE A 130 -3.10 -1.31 1.42
C ILE A 130 -3.22 0.03 2.17
N GLY A 131 -2.35 0.26 3.15
CA GLY A 131 -2.13 1.60 3.67
C GLY A 131 -1.25 2.36 2.69
N MET A 132 -1.80 3.35 1.98
CA MET A 132 -1.01 4.17 1.05
C MET A 132 -0.13 5.18 1.77
N GLY A 133 -0.57 5.60 2.96
CA GLY A 133 0.10 6.59 3.80
C GLY A 133 -0.39 8.03 3.55
N GLY A 134 -0.13 8.90 4.54
CA GLY A 134 -0.62 10.28 4.57
C GLY A 134 0.23 11.28 3.79
N ASP A 135 1.37 10.86 3.24
CA ASP A 135 2.27 11.76 2.51
C ASP A 135 1.61 12.32 1.24
N VAL A 136 1.91 13.58 0.92
CA VAL A 136 1.43 14.26 -0.29
C VAL A 136 1.82 13.51 -1.57
N LEU A 137 2.94 12.77 -1.54
CA LEU A 137 3.46 11.97 -2.65
C LEU A 137 3.50 10.49 -2.27
N ALA A 138 2.33 9.86 -2.19
CA ALA A 138 2.22 8.43 -1.97
C ALA A 138 2.93 7.63 -3.08
N GLY A 139 3.73 6.63 -2.71
CA GLY A 139 4.36 5.71 -3.66
C GLY A 139 3.36 4.79 -4.37
N THR A 140 2.27 4.44 -3.68
CA THR A 140 1.10 3.73 -4.24
C THR A 140 -0.13 4.58 -3.94
N ASN A 141 -0.84 5.02 -4.97
CA ASN A 141 -2.06 5.82 -4.80
C ASN A 141 -3.33 4.96 -4.92
N PHE A 142 -4.51 5.59 -4.79
CA PHE A 142 -5.79 4.90 -4.93
C PHE A 142 -5.97 4.21 -6.29
N VAL A 143 -5.56 4.85 -7.39
CA VAL A 143 -5.68 4.28 -8.74
C VAL A 143 -4.81 3.03 -8.87
N ASP A 144 -3.60 3.03 -8.31
CA ASP A 144 -2.72 1.87 -8.34
C ASP A 144 -3.26 0.71 -7.49
N ALA A 145 -3.79 1.01 -6.30
CA ALA A 145 -4.49 0.01 -5.49
C ALA A 145 -5.74 -0.54 -6.20
N LEU A 146 -6.52 0.32 -6.87
CA LEU A 146 -7.70 -0.09 -7.63
C LEU A 146 -7.36 -1.04 -8.78
N LYS A 147 -6.25 -0.80 -9.51
CA LYS A 147 -5.76 -1.74 -10.53
C LYS A 147 -5.37 -3.08 -9.90
N VAL A 148 -4.73 -3.09 -8.73
CA VAL A 148 -4.41 -4.34 -8.02
C VAL A 148 -5.70 -5.07 -7.66
N PHE A 149 -6.66 -4.39 -7.03
CA PHE A 149 -7.92 -5.00 -6.62
C PHE A 149 -8.79 -5.44 -7.79
N GLU A 150 -8.71 -4.82 -8.95
CA GLU A 150 -9.41 -5.29 -10.15
C GLU A 150 -8.95 -6.71 -10.53
N HIS A 151 -7.64 -6.94 -10.52
CA HIS A 151 -7.03 -8.21 -10.94
C HIS A 151 -6.93 -9.26 -9.84
N ASP A 152 -7.16 -8.89 -8.58
CA ASP A 152 -7.12 -9.81 -7.45
C ASP A 152 -8.39 -10.67 -7.34
N GLU A 153 -8.32 -11.95 -7.69
CA GLU A 153 -9.48 -12.85 -7.70
C GLU A 153 -10.15 -13.02 -6.33
N ASP A 154 -9.41 -12.86 -5.24
CA ASP A 154 -9.94 -12.96 -3.88
C ASP A 154 -10.78 -11.74 -3.49
N THR A 155 -10.51 -10.59 -4.08
CA THR A 155 -11.26 -9.35 -3.85
C THR A 155 -12.59 -9.36 -4.61
N LYS A 156 -13.71 -9.28 -3.89
CA LYS A 156 -15.08 -9.16 -4.43
C LYS A 156 -15.71 -7.80 -4.19
N GLY A 157 -15.30 -7.10 -3.14
CA GLY A 157 -15.68 -5.73 -2.84
C GLY A 157 -14.46 -4.88 -2.53
N ILE A 158 -14.52 -3.58 -2.83
CA ILE A 158 -13.43 -2.62 -2.61
C ILE A 158 -13.95 -1.49 -1.73
N ILE A 159 -13.21 -1.17 -0.68
CA ILE A 159 -13.43 0.02 0.14
C ILE A 159 -12.26 0.98 -0.03
N ILE A 160 -12.57 2.21 -0.37
CA ILE A 160 -11.62 3.33 -0.41
C ILE A 160 -11.86 4.19 0.84
N VAL A 161 -10.80 4.45 1.59
CA VAL A 161 -10.82 5.34 2.75
C VAL A 161 -9.96 6.55 2.44
N GLY A 162 -10.64 7.61 2.00
CA GLY A 162 -10.07 8.92 1.67
C GLY A 162 -9.77 9.77 2.88
N GLU A 163 -8.98 10.82 2.67
CA GLU A 163 -8.61 11.81 3.67
C GLU A 163 -8.34 13.13 2.96
N ILE A 164 -8.70 14.25 3.59
CA ILE A 164 -8.65 15.58 3.00
C ILE A 164 -7.31 15.87 2.29
N GLY A 165 -7.38 16.63 1.20
CA GLY A 165 -6.21 17.18 0.50
C GLY A 165 -5.73 16.37 -0.72
N GLY A 166 -5.38 17.11 -1.78
CA GLY A 166 -4.96 16.56 -3.06
C GLY A 166 -6.13 16.28 -4.00
N ARG A 167 -5.90 15.40 -4.98
CA ARG A 167 -6.89 15.01 -6.00
C ARG A 167 -7.06 13.49 -6.12
N ALA A 168 -6.53 12.73 -5.15
CA ALA A 168 -6.46 11.28 -5.22
C ALA A 168 -7.85 10.65 -5.35
N GLU A 169 -8.85 11.19 -4.66
CA GLU A 169 -10.25 10.78 -4.71
C GLU A 169 -10.90 11.12 -6.05
N GLU A 170 -10.60 12.28 -6.65
CA GLU A 170 -11.08 12.66 -7.98
C GLU A 170 -10.54 11.71 -9.05
N GLU A 171 -9.25 11.41 -8.99
CA GLU A 171 -8.57 10.49 -9.91
C GLU A 171 -9.11 9.06 -9.76
N ALA A 172 -9.32 8.61 -8.51
CA ALA A 172 -9.96 7.33 -8.23
C ALA A 172 -11.40 7.29 -8.78
N ALA A 173 -12.18 8.35 -8.60
CA ALA A 173 -13.55 8.43 -9.12
C ALA A 173 -13.59 8.35 -10.65
N GLU A 174 -12.68 9.04 -11.34
CA GLU A 174 -12.60 8.97 -12.80
C GLU A 174 -12.17 7.59 -13.28
N TRP A 175 -11.20 6.97 -12.61
CA TRP A 175 -10.79 5.60 -12.90
C TRP A 175 -11.95 4.60 -12.69
N ILE A 176 -12.72 4.73 -11.60
CA ILE A 176 -13.88 3.85 -11.30
C ILE A 176 -14.96 3.98 -12.38
N LYS A 177 -15.24 5.19 -12.88
CA LYS A 177 -16.17 5.38 -14.01
C LYS A 177 -15.69 4.63 -15.25
N GLY A 178 -14.40 4.75 -15.57
CA GLY A 178 -13.78 4.01 -16.67
C GLY A 178 -13.88 2.50 -16.48
N TYR A 179 -13.53 2.00 -15.29
CA TYR A 179 -13.63 0.60 -14.91
C TYR A 179 -15.04 0.03 -15.09
N ARG A 180 -16.06 0.72 -14.57
CA ARG A 180 -17.47 0.29 -14.70
C ARG A 180 -17.97 0.23 -16.14
N ARG A 181 -17.42 1.05 -17.04
CA ARG A 181 -17.77 1.01 -18.48
C ARG A 181 -17.13 -0.15 -19.21
N ARG A 182 -15.91 -0.54 -18.83
CA ARG A 182 -15.12 -1.55 -19.55
C ARG A 182 -15.22 -2.96 -18.95
N ALA A 183 -15.52 -3.10 -17.67
CA ALA A 183 -15.60 -4.40 -17.00
C ALA A 183 -16.98 -5.03 -17.19
N THR A 184 -17.01 -6.31 -17.57
CA THR A 184 -18.26 -7.07 -17.76
C THR A 184 -19.00 -7.32 -16.43
N ASN A 185 -18.27 -7.48 -15.33
CA ASN A 185 -18.83 -7.64 -13.99
C ASN A 185 -17.96 -6.87 -12.98
N PRO A 186 -18.17 -5.55 -12.85
CA PRO A 186 -17.35 -4.72 -11.98
C PRO A 186 -17.55 -5.10 -10.50
N LYS A 187 -16.45 -5.15 -9.75
CA LYS A 187 -16.47 -5.33 -8.29
C LYS A 187 -17.21 -4.17 -7.64
N TYR A 188 -17.88 -4.43 -6.51
CA TYR A 188 -18.53 -3.38 -5.75
C TYR A 188 -17.48 -2.43 -5.18
N VAL A 189 -17.70 -1.12 -5.32
CA VAL A 189 -16.80 -0.10 -4.77
C VAL A 189 -17.60 0.82 -3.87
N ALA A 190 -17.17 0.94 -2.62
CA ALA A 190 -17.65 1.91 -1.65
C ALA A 190 -16.51 2.83 -1.24
N SER A 191 -16.82 4.08 -0.91
CA SER A 191 -15.84 5.07 -0.45
C SER A 191 -16.32 5.77 0.80
N PHE A 192 -15.42 5.95 1.76
CA PHE A 192 -15.62 6.79 2.93
C PHE A 192 -14.59 7.91 2.89
N HIS A 193 -14.96 9.08 3.38
CA HIS A 193 -14.09 10.24 3.40
C HIS A 193 -14.21 10.90 4.78
N GLU A 194 -13.06 11.22 5.36
CA GLU A 194 -13.02 11.99 6.60
C GLU A 194 -13.60 13.38 6.36
N TYR A 195 -14.64 13.75 7.11
CA TYR A 195 -15.25 15.07 7.02
C TYR A 195 -14.98 15.81 8.33
N GLU A 196 -14.14 16.85 8.26
CA GLU A 196 -14.05 17.84 9.33
C GLU A 196 -15.03 18.97 9.03
N PRO A 197 -16.09 19.16 9.84
CA PRO A 197 -16.90 20.37 9.76
C PRO A 197 -16.07 21.53 10.30
N TYR A 198 -15.60 22.40 9.40
CA TYR A 198 -15.15 23.74 9.77
C TYR A 198 -16.35 24.65 10.05
#